data_AF-A0A086MRY2-F1
#
_entry.id   AF-A0A086MRY2-F1
#
_cell.length_a   1.000
_cell.length_b   1.000
_cell.length_c   1.000
_cell.angle_alpha   90.00
_cell.angle_beta   90.00
_cell.angle_gamma   90.00
#
_symmetry.space_group_name_H-M   'P 1'
#
loop_
_entity.id
_entity.type
_entity.pdbx_description
1 polymer ?
#
loop_
_entity_poly.entity_id
_entity_poly.type
_entity_poly.pdbx_seq_one_letter_code
_entity_poly.pdbx_strand_id
1 'polypeptide(L)'
;MAGRQAPGAYGQVTVDLDGVLVMAHSDREDAAPTWKRTYGHHPLMGFVDRGPDGTGEPVAALLRPGNAGSNTASDHITAAQLALEQMPEKYRRGRRTLICTGSAGGTHDFVAWLAGGDGGCSTRSAW
;
A
#
# COMPACT_ATOMS: atom_id res chain seq x y z
N MET A 1 -24.39 -0.67 9.83
CA MET A 1 -23.71 -1.86 9.29
C MET A 1 -23.58 -1.70 7.78
N ALA A 2 -22.38 -1.80 7.20
CA ALA A 2 -22.10 -1.47 5.78
C ALA A 2 -22.76 -2.38 4.72
N GLY A 3 -23.50 -3.42 5.11
CA GLY A 3 -24.30 -4.24 4.19
C GLY A 3 -23.50 -4.78 3.00
N ARG A 4 -24.04 -4.67 1.79
CA ARG A 4 -23.38 -5.09 0.54
C ARG A 4 -22.10 -4.29 0.19
N GLN A 5 -21.89 -3.14 0.85
CA GLN A 5 -20.69 -2.30 0.68
C GLN A 5 -19.58 -2.65 1.69
N ALA A 6 -19.76 -3.68 2.51
CA ALA A 6 -18.71 -4.13 3.40
C ALA A 6 -17.55 -4.75 2.61
N PRO A 7 -16.27 -4.45 2.96
CA PRO A 7 -15.13 -5.18 2.42
C PRO A 7 -15.31 -6.69 2.60
N GLY A 8 -15.16 -7.47 1.53
CA GLY A 8 -15.29 -8.93 1.62
C GLY A 8 -16.72 -9.46 1.52
N ALA A 9 -17.72 -8.63 1.16
CA ALA A 9 -19.09 -9.08 0.91
C ALA A 9 -19.18 -10.22 -0.12
N TYR A 10 -18.20 -10.31 -1.02
CA TYR A 10 -18.08 -11.35 -2.05
C TYR A 10 -17.01 -12.41 -1.73
N GLY A 11 -16.52 -12.47 -0.48
CA GLY A 11 -15.51 -13.44 -0.04
C GLY A 11 -14.06 -13.06 -0.33
N GLN A 12 -13.82 -11.91 -0.98
CA GLN A 12 -12.51 -11.34 -1.23
C GLN A 12 -12.48 -9.84 -0.90
N VAL A 13 -11.35 -9.36 -0.41
CA VAL A 13 -11.08 -7.92 -0.20
C VAL A 13 -9.98 -7.47 -1.14
N THR A 14 -10.14 -6.30 -1.75
CA THR A 14 -9.08 -5.66 -2.54
C THR A 14 -8.45 -4.55 -1.70
N VAL A 15 -7.12 -4.48 -1.74
CA VAL A 15 -6.33 -3.38 -1.15
C VAL A 15 -5.58 -2.70 -2.29
N ASP A 16 -5.86 -1.43 -2.51
CA ASP A 16 -5.15 -0.58 -3.45
C ASP A 16 -3.99 0.11 -2.75
N LEU A 17 -2.77 -0.04 -3.29
CA LEU A 17 -1.59 0.72 -2.88
C LEU A 17 -1.19 1.69 -3.99
N ASP A 18 -1.11 2.98 -3.65
CA ASP A 18 -0.69 4.00 -4.61
C ASP A 18 0.10 5.16 -3.97
N GLY A 19 1.04 5.70 -4.73
CA GLY A 19 1.86 6.83 -4.33
C GLY A 19 1.12 8.15 -4.53
N VAL A 20 1.00 8.95 -3.48
CA VAL A 20 0.32 10.25 -3.52
C VAL A 20 1.35 11.37 -3.29
N LEU A 21 1.22 12.50 -4.00
CA LEU A 21 2.01 13.69 -3.70
C LEU A 21 1.25 14.59 -2.73
N VAL A 22 1.88 14.92 -1.61
CA VAL A 22 1.37 15.89 -0.63
C VAL A 22 2.27 17.11 -0.70
N MET A 23 1.75 18.23 -1.19
CA MET A 23 2.55 19.45 -1.33
C MET A 23 2.78 20.11 0.04
N ALA A 24 4.02 20.53 0.26
CA ALA A 24 4.42 21.28 1.45
C ALA A 24 4.94 22.66 1.05
N HIS A 25 4.71 23.65 1.91
CA HIS A 25 5.19 25.02 1.74
C HIS A 25 6.26 25.39 2.78
N SER A 26 6.83 24.39 3.44
CA SER A 26 7.89 24.54 4.45
C SER A 26 8.91 23.42 4.30
N ASP A 27 10.15 23.69 4.67
CA ASP A 27 11.30 22.79 4.75
C ASP A 27 11.29 21.91 6.01
N ARG A 28 10.10 21.52 6.48
CA ARG A 28 9.93 20.58 7.61
C ARG A 28 10.43 19.19 7.19
N GLU A 29 10.71 18.36 8.20
CA GLU A 29 11.28 17.02 8.03
C GLU A 29 10.64 16.24 6.88
N ASP A 30 11.49 15.65 6.02
CA ASP A 30 11.16 14.87 4.82
C ASP A 30 10.44 15.60 3.67
N ALA A 31 10.18 16.90 3.79
CA ALA A 31 9.76 17.69 2.64
C ALA A 31 10.94 17.83 1.65
N ALA A 32 10.75 17.35 0.42
CA ALA A 32 11.80 17.33 -0.60
C ALA A 32 11.24 17.62 -2.00
N PRO A 33 12.09 17.99 -2.98
CA PRO A 33 11.68 18.08 -4.37
C PRO A 33 11.14 16.74 -4.88
N THR A 34 10.01 16.78 -5.57
CA THR A 34 9.34 15.59 -6.12
C THR A 34 9.67 15.40 -7.59
N TRP A 35 9.46 14.20 -8.11
CA TRP A 35 9.65 13.91 -9.54
C TRP A 35 8.75 14.78 -10.44
N LYS A 36 7.56 15.18 -9.96
CA LYS A 36 6.63 16.06 -10.68
C LYS A 36 6.99 17.54 -10.59
N ARG A 37 8.22 17.86 -10.16
CA ARG A 37 8.72 19.24 -10.01
C ARG A 37 7.88 20.07 -9.04
N THR A 38 7.36 19.41 -8.01
CA THR A 38 6.76 20.07 -6.83
C THR A 38 7.65 19.87 -5.62
N TYR A 39 7.22 20.33 -4.44
CA TYR A 39 7.94 20.16 -3.18
C TYR A 39 6.99 19.63 -2.11
N GLY A 40 7.42 18.64 -1.35
CA GLY A 40 6.62 18.02 -0.29
C GLY A 40 6.96 16.57 -0.04
N HIS A 41 5.94 15.73 0.13
CA HIS A 41 6.08 14.31 0.47
C HIS A 41 5.53 13.41 -0.64
N HIS A 42 5.98 12.17 -0.65
CA HIS A 42 5.52 11.14 -1.58
C HIS A 42 5.03 9.89 -0.83
N PRO A 43 4.05 10.00 0.10
CA PRO A 43 3.56 8.85 0.85
C PRO A 43 3.04 7.73 -0.06
N LEU A 44 3.17 6.50 0.41
CA LEU A 44 2.50 5.33 -0.17
C LEU A 44 1.26 5.03 0.67
N MET A 45 0.09 5.15 0.05
CA MET A 45 -1.21 5.03 0.71
C MET A 45 -1.83 3.67 0.39
N GLY A 46 -2.51 3.07 1.38
CA GLY A 46 -3.27 1.84 1.21
C GLY A 46 -4.75 2.03 1.52
N PHE A 47 -5.61 1.59 0.62
CA PHE A 47 -7.07 1.66 0.76
C PHE A 47 -7.70 0.29 0.56
N VAL A 48 -8.63 -0.08 1.43
CA VAL A 48 -9.52 -1.22 1.20
C VAL A 48 -10.65 -0.77 0.30
N ASP A 49 -10.80 -1.41 -0.86
CA ASP A 49 -11.90 -1.17 -1.79
C ASP A 49 -13.22 -1.71 -1.21
N ARG A 50 -14.27 -0.90 -1.30
CA ARG A 50 -15.65 -1.22 -0.87
C ARG A 50 -16.61 -1.42 -2.05
N GLY A 51 -16.06 -1.64 -3.24
CA GLY A 51 -16.78 -1.87 -4.47
C GLY A 51 -17.26 -0.58 -5.14
N PRO A 52 -17.98 -0.68 -6.27
CA PRO A 52 -18.29 0.46 -7.16
C PRO A 52 -19.05 1.61 -6.48
N ASP A 53 -19.88 1.28 -5.49
CA ASP A 53 -20.74 2.22 -4.77
C ASP A 53 -20.17 2.64 -3.41
N GLY A 54 -19.03 2.06 -3.01
CA GLY A 54 -18.39 2.28 -1.72
C GLY A 54 -17.15 3.15 -1.86
N THR A 55 -16.93 4.07 -0.92
CA THR A 55 -15.65 4.79 -0.84
C THR A 55 -14.58 3.87 -0.26
N GLY A 56 -13.36 3.92 -0.80
CA GLY A 56 -12.24 3.20 -0.22
C GLY A 56 -12.00 3.59 1.25
N GLU A 57 -11.60 2.64 2.08
CA GLU A 57 -11.27 2.85 3.49
C GLU A 57 -9.75 2.90 3.68
N PRO A 58 -9.17 3.99 4.20
CA PRO A 58 -7.72 4.06 4.39
C PRO A 58 -7.27 3.07 5.47
N VAL A 59 -6.31 2.22 5.13
CA VAL A 59 -5.75 1.19 6.03
C VAL A 59 -4.23 1.30 6.19
N ALA A 60 -3.55 2.06 5.33
CA ALA A 60 -2.13 2.33 5.50
C ALA A 60 -1.76 3.72 4.98
N ALA A 61 -0.79 4.34 5.64
CA ALA A 61 -0.14 5.56 5.19
C ALA A 61 1.34 5.50 5.57
N LEU A 62 2.19 5.10 4.63
CA LEU A 62 3.64 5.13 4.81
C LEU A 62 4.15 6.50 4.38
N LEU A 63 4.50 7.35 5.34
CA LEU A 63 5.10 8.65 5.06
C LEU A 63 6.50 8.46 4.46
N ARG A 64 6.77 9.15 3.35
CA ARG A 64 8.05 9.08 2.64
C ARG A 64 8.44 10.47 2.15
N PRO A 65 9.76 10.74 2.04
CA PRO A 65 10.20 12.03 1.54
C PRO A 65 9.77 12.28 0.10
N GLY A 66 9.67 13.55 -0.31
CA GLY A 66 9.20 13.93 -1.65
C GLY A 66 10.01 13.32 -2.81
N ASN A 67 11.29 13.03 -2.56
CA ASN A 67 12.20 12.40 -3.51
C ASN A 67 12.25 10.86 -3.40
N ALA A 68 11.37 10.24 -2.62
CA ALA A 68 11.27 8.78 -2.52
C ALA A 68 10.91 8.16 -3.88
N GLY A 69 11.57 7.05 -4.20
CA GLY A 69 11.34 6.29 -5.43
C GLY A 69 9.90 5.78 -5.51
N SER A 70 9.28 5.94 -6.68
CA SER A 70 7.92 5.43 -6.89
C SER A 70 7.85 3.91 -6.80
N ASN A 71 8.93 3.19 -7.11
CA ASN A 71 8.98 1.73 -7.28
C ASN A 71 9.85 1.03 -6.22
N THR A 72 10.18 1.69 -5.11
CA THR A 72 10.97 1.07 -4.03
C THR A 72 10.24 -0.15 -3.47
N ALA A 73 10.78 -1.35 -3.68
CA ALA A 73 10.08 -2.59 -3.32
C ALA A 73 9.86 -2.73 -1.81
N SER A 74 10.84 -2.33 -0.98
CA SER A 74 10.71 -2.36 0.48
C SER A 74 9.54 -1.49 0.96
N ASP A 75 9.32 -0.32 0.36
CA ASP A 75 8.21 0.56 0.71
C ASP A 75 6.86 -0.11 0.42
N HIS A 76 6.74 -0.80 -0.72
CA HIS A 76 5.52 -1.53 -1.09
C HIS A 76 5.27 -2.71 -0.15
N ILE A 77 6.32 -3.45 0.22
CA ILE A 77 6.23 -4.53 1.21
C ILE A 77 5.74 -3.97 2.54
N THR A 78 6.36 -2.90 3.04
CA THR A 78 5.98 -2.26 4.30
C THR A 78 4.53 -1.74 4.25
N ALA A 79 4.13 -1.05 3.19
CA ALA A 79 2.76 -0.57 3.05
C ALA A 79 1.74 -1.72 2.97
N ALA A 80 2.07 -2.81 2.27
CA ALA A 80 1.23 -4.02 2.21
C ALA A 80 1.09 -4.68 3.58
N GLN A 81 2.17 -4.81 4.34
CA GLN A 81 2.15 -5.34 5.71
C GLN A 81 1.26 -4.50 6.63
N LEU A 82 1.47 -3.17 6.64
CA LEU A 82 0.66 -2.23 7.42
C LEU A 82 -0.83 -2.34 7.07
N ALA A 83 -1.16 -2.45 5.78
CA ALA A 83 -2.54 -2.59 5.32
C ALA A 83 -3.16 -3.93 5.78
N LEU A 84 -2.43 -5.04 5.62
CA LEU A 84 -2.90 -6.37 6.05
C LEU A 84 -3.11 -6.44 7.57
N GLU A 85 -2.28 -5.76 8.37
CA GLU A 85 -2.43 -5.70 9.83
C GLU A 85 -3.76 -5.10 10.27
N GLN A 86 -4.31 -4.14 9.51
CA GLN A 86 -5.63 -3.55 9.80
C GLN A 86 -6.80 -4.51 9.51
N MET A 87 -6.57 -5.59 8.76
CA MET A 87 -7.62 -6.50 8.34
C MET A 87 -7.90 -7.59 9.39
N PRO A 88 -9.14 -8.11 9.46
CA PRO A 88 -9.43 -9.35 10.18
C PRO A 88 -8.52 -10.51 9.73
N GLU A 89 -8.12 -11.38 10.66
CA GLU A 89 -7.15 -12.47 10.43
C GLU A 89 -7.46 -13.33 9.20
N LYS A 90 -8.75 -13.63 8.97
CA LYS A 90 -9.23 -14.40 7.80
C LYS A 90 -8.89 -13.80 6.43
N TYR A 91 -8.54 -12.52 6.37
CA TYR A 91 -8.12 -11.81 5.15
C TYR A 91 -6.62 -11.54 5.10
N ARG A 92 -5.87 -11.74 6.20
CA ARG A 92 -4.43 -11.49 6.22
C ARG A 92 -3.62 -12.47 5.38
N ARG A 93 -4.18 -13.66 5.10
CA ARG A 93 -3.49 -14.75 4.38
C ARG A 93 -4.41 -15.48 3.41
N GLY A 94 -3.78 -16.22 2.50
CA GLY A 94 -4.45 -17.02 1.50
C GLY A 94 -4.99 -16.19 0.34
N ARG A 95 -5.88 -16.77 -0.47
CA ARG A 95 -6.38 -16.16 -1.72
C ARG A 95 -7.62 -15.29 -1.52
N ARG A 96 -7.75 -14.65 -0.36
CA ARG A 96 -8.91 -13.81 0.00
C ARG A 96 -8.62 -12.31 -0.02
N THR A 97 -7.36 -11.93 -0.22
CA THR A 97 -6.96 -10.54 -0.40
C THR A 97 -6.25 -10.38 -1.72
N LEU A 98 -6.66 -9.38 -2.49
CA LEU A 98 -6.02 -8.95 -3.71
C LEU A 98 -5.30 -7.64 -3.42
N ILE A 99 -3.98 -7.59 -3.64
CA ILE A 99 -3.22 -6.34 -3.61
C ILE A 99 -3.17 -5.79 -5.03
N CYS A 100 -3.72 -4.59 -5.23
CA CYS A 100 -3.71 -3.86 -6.47
C CYS A 100 -2.73 -2.69 -6.36
N THR A 101 -1.94 -2.46 -7.41
CA THR A 101 -1.00 -1.34 -7.48
C THR A 101 -1.02 -0.73 -8.87
N GLY A 102 -0.61 0.53 -8.99
CA GLY A 102 -0.16 1.08 -10.27
C GLY A 102 1.11 0.37 -10.77
N SER A 103 1.64 0.80 -11.92
CA SER A 103 2.86 0.22 -12.52
C SER A 103 4.09 0.31 -11.61
N ALA A 104 4.12 1.27 -10.69
CA ALA A 104 5.13 1.42 -9.66
C ALA A 104 5.31 0.19 -8.77
N GLY A 105 4.23 -0.55 -8.48
CA GLY A 105 4.30 -1.80 -7.72
C GLY A 105 4.73 -3.01 -8.55
N GLY A 106 4.91 -2.89 -9.87
CA GLY A 106 5.29 -4.00 -10.75
C GLY A 106 6.75 -4.46 -10.64
N THR A 107 7.44 -4.23 -9.52
CA THR A 107 8.84 -4.63 -9.36
C THR A 107 8.97 -6.13 -9.07
N HIS A 108 10.04 -6.74 -9.59
CA HIS A 108 10.31 -8.17 -9.40
C HIS A 108 10.33 -8.56 -7.92
N ASP A 109 10.97 -7.77 -7.06
CA ASP A 109 11.10 -8.07 -5.64
C ASP A 109 9.76 -8.01 -4.91
N PHE A 110 8.92 -7.01 -5.20
CA PHE A 110 7.59 -6.92 -4.58
C PHE A 110 6.66 -8.04 -5.05
N VAL A 111 6.66 -8.35 -6.36
CA VAL A 111 5.85 -9.44 -6.90
C VAL A 111 6.32 -10.80 -6.37
N ALA A 112 7.64 -11.01 -6.24
CA ALA A 112 8.19 -12.22 -5.64
C ALA A 112 7.73 -12.36 -4.19
N TRP A 113 7.79 -11.28 -3.40
CA TRP A 113 7.29 -11.27 -2.02
C TRP A 113 5.79 -11.61 -1.93
N LEU A 114 4.94 -11.03 -2.78
CA LEU A 114 3.51 -11.35 -2.84
C LEU A 114 3.24 -12.81 -3.23
N ALA A 115 4.08 -13.39 -4.08
CA ALA A 115 3.98 -14.78 -4.50
C ALA A 115 4.50 -15.78 -3.44
N GLY A 116 5.04 -15.30 -2.32
CA GLY A 116 5.68 -16.13 -1.29
C GLY A 116 7.06 -16.64 -1.71
N GLY A 117 7.68 -16.04 -2.73
CA GLY A 117 9.07 -16.27 -3.09
C GLY A 117 9.99 -15.42 -2.20
N ASP A 118 11.13 -15.98 -1.80
CA ASP A 118 12.18 -15.28 -1.06
C ASP A 118 12.87 -14.22 -1.96
N GLY A 119 12.16 -13.13 -2.23
CA GLY A 119 12.70 -11.91 -2.83
C GLY A 119 13.56 -11.15 -1.83
N GLY A 120 14.75 -11.69 -1.53
CA GLY A 120 15.91 -10.89 -1.10
C GLY A 120 15.76 -9.90 0.07
N CYS A 121 15.12 -10.27 1.18
CA CYS A 121 15.49 -9.71 2.50
C CYS A 121 15.03 -10.67 3.59
N SER A 122 16.00 -11.39 4.18
CA SER A 122 15.76 -12.34 5.25
C SER A 122 15.34 -11.62 6.54
N THR A 123 14.04 -11.48 6.75
CA THR A 123 13.42 -11.56 8.06
C THR A 123 12.30 -12.60 7.99
N ARG A 124 12.63 -13.83 8.39
CA ARG A 124 11.62 -14.73 8.96
C ARG A 124 11.14 -14.09 10.26
N SER A 125 10.15 -13.21 10.17
CA SER A 125 9.34 -12.82 11.31
C SER A 125 8.03 -13.60 11.22
N ALA A 126 7.80 -14.40 12.26
CA ALA A 126 6.60 -15.16 12.58
C ALA A 126 5.31 -14.52 12.03
N TRP A 127 4.97 -14.87 10.80
CA TRP A 127 3.64 -14.74 10.25
C TRP A 127 3.39 -16.00 9.41
#